data_AF-A0A1Y0VLC9-F1
#
_entry.id   AF-A0A1Y0VLC9-F1
#
_cell.length_a   1.000
_cell.length_b   1.000
_cell.length_c   1.000
_cell.angle_alpha   90.00
_cell.angle_beta   90.00
_cell.angle_gamma   90.00
#
_symmetry.space_group_name_H-M   'P 1'
#
loop_
_entity.id
_entity.type
_entity.pdbx_description
1 polymer ?
#
loop_
_entity_poly.entity_id
_entity_poly.type
_entity_poly.pdbx_seq_one_letter_code
_entity_poly.pdbx_strand_id
1 'polypeptide(L)'
;MAAGAIALITKVLKEDFNETFNEIDSKHLQVSGGDIDPNNVDATLSFFAKQGIESGLSKAEAEQIANLFGSNAARVFSQIGKIEAAPGLTLAETISLHYSMNEEMTLTPVDYLLRRTNHLLFHHDTIDDVKKGVINEMARYFEWSDEEREAQAKKLQETIDEASLTYLK
;
A
#
# COMPACT_ATOMS: atom_id res chain seq x y z
N MET A 1 12.97 16.19 -12.90
CA MET A 1 14.20 15.40 -12.64
C MET A 1 14.27 14.20 -13.58
N ALA A 2 13.37 13.22 -13.51
CA ALA A 2 13.44 11.98 -14.31
C ALA A 2 13.48 12.21 -15.84
N ALA A 3 12.62 13.07 -16.41
CA ALA A 3 12.64 13.35 -17.85
C ALA A 3 14.00 13.86 -18.36
N GLY A 4 14.67 14.73 -17.58
CA GLY A 4 16.00 15.22 -17.92
C GLY A 4 17.08 14.13 -17.83
N ALA A 5 16.96 13.21 -16.86
CA ALA A 5 17.84 12.05 -16.76
C ALA A 5 17.67 11.10 -17.96
N ILE A 6 16.42 10.79 -18.33
CA ILE A 6 16.13 9.93 -19.49
C ILE A 6 16.68 10.55 -20.79
N ALA A 7 16.53 11.87 -20.99
CA ALA A 7 17.10 12.55 -22.17
C ALA A 7 18.63 12.39 -22.27
N LEU A 8 19.34 12.41 -21.13
CA LEU A 8 20.78 12.15 -21.12
C LEU A 8 21.09 10.67 -21.36
N ILE A 9 20.36 9.76 -20.72
CA ILE A 9 20.54 8.31 -20.86
C ILE A 9 20.33 7.88 -22.31
N THR A 10 19.27 8.33 -22.98
CA THR A 10 18.98 7.98 -24.38
C THR A 10 20.04 8.51 -25.33
N LYS A 11 20.59 9.71 -25.05
CA LYS A 11 21.73 10.26 -25.79
C LYS A 11 22.97 9.37 -25.65
N VAL A 12 23.34 8.98 -24.42
CA VAL A 12 24.50 8.11 -24.15
C VAL A 12 24.32 6.75 -24.82
N LEU A 13 23.14 6.13 -24.69
CA LEU A 13 22.85 4.85 -25.32
C LEU A 13 22.94 4.92 -26.85
N LYS A 14 22.57 6.06 -27.45
CA LYS A 14 22.72 6.28 -28.89
C LYS A 14 24.17 6.47 -29.30
N GLU A 15 24.93 7.30 -28.59
CA GLU A 15 26.32 7.64 -28.93
C GLU A 15 27.26 6.45 -28.73
N ASP A 16 27.14 5.73 -27.62
CA ASP A 16 28.11 4.70 -27.22
C ASP A 16 27.70 3.29 -27.66
N PHE A 17 26.40 3.03 -27.79
CA PHE A 17 25.86 1.69 -28.07
C PHE A 17 25.00 1.61 -29.33
N ASN A 18 24.76 2.75 -30.01
CA ASN A 18 23.87 2.87 -31.18
C ASN A 18 22.42 2.39 -30.92
N GLU A 19 21.98 2.37 -29.67
CA GLU A 19 20.61 2.01 -29.28
C GLU A 19 19.70 3.24 -29.28
N THR A 20 18.46 3.08 -29.77
CA THR A 20 17.47 4.16 -29.84
C THR A 20 16.21 3.76 -29.10
N PHE A 21 15.68 4.68 -28.30
CA PHE A 21 14.46 4.50 -27.53
C PHE A 21 13.47 5.59 -27.90
N ASN A 22 12.18 5.25 -27.86
CA ASN A 22 11.13 6.21 -28.12
C ASN A 22 10.98 7.16 -26.92
N GLU A 23 10.78 8.44 -27.21
CA GLU A 23 10.39 9.40 -26.19
C GLU A 23 8.95 9.10 -25.71
N ILE A 24 8.73 9.31 -24.42
CA ILE A 24 7.42 9.17 -23.78
C ILE A 24 7.05 10.50 -23.13
N ASP A 25 5.77 10.88 -23.21
CA ASP A 25 5.27 12.03 -22.45
C ASP A 25 4.93 11.61 -21.02
N SER A 26 5.94 11.65 -20.16
CA SER A 26 5.78 11.36 -18.74
C SER A 26 4.79 12.27 -18.00
N LYS A 27 4.38 13.42 -18.57
CA LYS A 27 3.38 14.31 -17.94
C LYS A 27 1.96 13.76 -18.00
N HIS A 28 1.67 12.95 -19.01
CA HIS A 28 0.35 12.36 -19.23
C HIS A 28 0.33 10.85 -18.94
N LEU A 29 1.46 10.29 -18.51
CA LEU A 29 1.53 8.90 -18.10
C LEU A 29 0.98 8.74 -16.68
N GLN A 30 -0.25 8.24 -16.57
CA GLN A 30 -0.84 7.89 -15.29
C GLN A 30 -0.06 6.73 -14.65
N VAL A 31 0.19 6.85 -13.35
CA VAL A 31 0.84 5.80 -12.56
C VAL A 31 -0.21 4.83 -12.00
N SER A 32 0.25 3.70 -11.45
CA SER A 32 -0.59 2.69 -10.79
C SER A 32 -1.57 3.34 -9.81
N GLY A 33 -2.85 2.92 -9.85
CA GLY A 33 -3.92 3.51 -9.04
C GLY A 33 -4.42 4.88 -9.52
N GLY A 34 -3.72 5.51 -10.47
CA GLY A 34 -4.02 6.83 -11.01
C GLY A 34 -4.81 6.83 -12.31
N ASP A 35 -5.35 5.68 -12.74
CA ASP A 35 -6.31 5.58 -13.86
C ASP A 35 -7.68 6.13 -13.41
N ILE A 36 -7.69 7.43 -13.17
CA ILE A 36 -8.76 8.24 -12.61
C ILE A 36 -8.84 9.51 -13.45
N ASP A 37 -10.05 9.98 -13.75
CA ASP A 37 -10.24 11.28 -14.39
C ASP A 37 -9.85 12.40 -13.41
N PRO A 38 -8.79 13.18 -13.68
CA PRO A 38 -8.36 14.25 -12.78
C PRO A 38 -9.42 15.35 -12.59
N ASN A 39 -10.39 15.47 -13.51
CA ASN A 39 -11.47 16.45 -13.41
C ASN A 39 -12.67 15.94 -12.60
N ASN A 40 -12.69 14.65 -12.24
CA ASN A 40 -13.84 14.03 -11.58
C ASN A 40 -13.45 12.95 -10.56
N VAL A 41 -12.45 13.24 -9.73
CA VAL A 41 -11.87 12.32 -8.75
C VAL A 41 -12.94 11.75 -7.82
N ASP A 42 -13.81 12.58 -7.24
CA ASP A 42 -14.82 12.14 -6.27
C ASP A 42 -15.80 11.12 -6.85
N ALA A 43 -16.20 11.30 -8.12
CA ALA A 43 -17.10 10.35 -8.78
C ALA A 43 -16.40 9.01 -9.04
N THR A 44 -15.13 9.04 -9.45
CA THR A 44 -14.35 7.82 -9.68
C THR A 44 -14.11 7.06 -8.36
N LEU A 45 -13.74 7.75 -7.29
CA LEU A 45 -13.57 7.13 -5.97
C LEU A 45 -14.89 6.56 -5.45
N SER A 46 -16.01 7.28 -5.62
CA SER A 46 -17.34 6.79 -5.27
C SER A 46 -17.73 5.54 -6.06
N PHE A 47 -17.36 5.48 -7.34
CA PHE A 47 -17.58 4.31 -8.19
C PHE A 47 -16.81 3.09 -7.66
N PHE A 48 -15.54 3.23 -7.29
CA PHE A 48 -14.77 2.12 -6.70
C PHE A 48 -15.29 1.72 -5.32
N ALA A 49 -15.58 2.68 -4.43
CA ALA A 49 -16.12 2.40 -3.11
C ALA A 49 -17.44 1.61 -3.19
N LYS A 50 -18.31 1.93 -4.17
CA LYS A 50 -19.56 1.19 -4.39
C LYS A 50 -19.32 -0.32 -4.62
N GLN A 51 -18.25 -0.70 -5.33
CA GLN A 51 -17.92 -2.11 -5.56
C GLN A 51 -17.57 -2.83 -4.24
N GLY A 52 -16.81 -2.19 -3.34
CA GLY A 52 -16.49 -2.74 -2.03
C GLY A 52 -17.75 -2.91 -1.15
N ILE A 53 -18.66 -1.94 -1.19
CA ILE A 53 -19.94 -2.00 -0.47
C ILE A 53 -20.82 -3.16 -0.99
N GLU A 54 -20.96 -3.27 -2.31
CA GLU A 54 -21.72 -4.37 -2.94
C GLU A 54 -21.11 -5.74 -2.65
N SER A 55 -19.82 -5.77 -2.31
CA SER A 55 -19.08 -6.98 -1.90
C SER A 55 -19.11 -7.24 -0.39
N GLY A 56 -19.83 -6.42 0.40
CA GLY A 56 -20.08 -6.66 1.82
C GLY A 56 -19.19 -5.88 2.80
N LEU A 57 -18.36 -4.94 2.33
CA LEU A 57 -17.66 -4.02 3.22
C LEU A 57 -18.60 -2.91 3.73
N SER A 58 -18.27 -2.33 4.87
CA SER A 58 -18.92 -1.09 5.28
C SER A 58 -18.57 0.05 4.32
N LYS A 59 -19.44 1.06 4.26
CA LYS A 59 -19.20 2.26 3.46
C LYS A 59 -17.86 2.92 3.79
N ALA A 60 -17.56 3.07 5.08
CA ALA A 60 -16.33 3.70 5.54
C ALA A 60 -15.08 2.93 5.09
N GLU A 61 -15.06 1.61 5.22
CA GLU A 61 -13.95 0.76 4.78
C GLU A 61 -13.74 0.84 3.26
N ALA A 62 -14.82 0.76 2.49
CA ALA A 62 -14.74 0.81 1.03
C ALA A 62 -14.27 2.19 0.53
N GLU A 63 -14.73 3.28 1.16
CA GLU A 63 -14.27 4.63 0.86
C GLU A 63 -12.78 4.82 1.22
N GLN A 64 -12.33 4.28 2.36
CA GLN A 64 -10.92 4.31 2.75
C GLN A 64 -10.04 3.56 1.75
N ILE A 65 -10.43 2.35 1.32
CA ILE A 65 -9.68 1.57 0.33
C ILE A 65 -9.66 2.30 -1.02
N ALA A 66 -10.80 2.85 -1.47
CA ALA A 66 -10.86 3.63 -2.70
C ALA A 66 -9.94 4.85 -2.65
N ASN A 67 -9.92 5.58 -1.53
CA ASN A 67 -9.07 6.75 -1.35
C ASN A 67 -7.58 6.39 -1.35
N LEU A 68 -7.21 5.29 -0.67
CA LEU A 68 -5.82 4.89 -0.52
C LEU A 68 -5.22 4.30 -1.81
N PHE A 69 -5.97 3.45 -2.50
CA PHE A 69 -5.47 2.69 -3.65
C PHE A 69 -5.93 3.23 -5.00
N GLY A 70 -6.85 4.19 -5.04
CA GLY A 70 -7.41 4.74 -6.27
C GLY A 70 -8.02 3.65 -7.16
N SER A 71 -7.66 3.62 -8.44
CA SER A 71 -8.17 2.60 -9.36
C SER A 71 -7.72 1.16 -9.04
N ASN A 72 -6.67 1.00 -8.22
CA ASN A 72 -6.26 -0.33 -7.74
C ASN A 72 -7.20 -0.89 -6.68
N ALA A 73 -8.12 -0.10 -6.12
CA ALA A 73 -9.13 -0.58 -5.17
C ALA A 73 -9.94 -1.75 -5.72
N ALA A 74 -10.21 -1.79 -7.04
CA ALA A 74 -10.86 -2.93 -7.67
C ALA A 74 -10.08 -4.25 -7.48
N ARG A 75 -8.74 -4.20 -7.51
CA ARG A 75 -7.87 -5.37 -7.28
C ARG A 75 -7.89 -5.78 -5.81
N VAL A 76 -7.90 -4.81 -4.88
CA VAL A 76 -8.07 -5.06 -3.44
C VAL A 76 -9.40 -5.77 -3.18
N PHE A 77 -10.51 -5.22 -3.68
CA PHE A 77 -11.84 -5.81 -3.51
C PHE A 77 -11.99 -7.17 -4.19
N SER A 78 -11.21 -7.47 -5.23
CA SER A 78 -11.23 -8.78 -5.89
C SER A 78 -10.79 -9.95 -4.99
N GLN A 79 -10.22 -9.67 -3.82
CA GLN A 79 -9.85 -10.67 -2.81
C GLN A 79 -11.02 -11.05 -1.90
N ILE A 80 -12.11 -10.29 -1.90
CA ILE A 80 -13.31 -10.59 -1.12
C ILE A 80 -13.89 -11.93 -1.57
N GLY A 81 -14.20 -12.79 -0.61
CA GLY A 81 -14.67 -14.16 -0.85
C GLY A 81 -13.56 -15.17 -1.18
N LYS A 82 -12.31 -14.72 -1.35
CA LYS A 82 -11.13 -15.60 -1.51
C LYS A 82 -10.31 -15.70 -0.22
N ILE A 83 -10.30 -14.62 0.57
CA ILE A 83 -9.54 -14.51 1.81
C ILE A 83 -10.52 -14.17 2.94
N GLU A 84 -10.35 -14.83 4.08
CA GLU A 84 -11.09 -14.54 5.30
C GLU A 84 -10.36 -13.48 6.14
N ALA A 85 -11.08 -12.78 7.00
CA ALA A 85 -10.46 -11.82 7.91
C ALA A 85 -9.45 -12.52 8.83
N ALA A 86 -8.22 -12.02 8.84
CA ALA A 86 -7.17 -12.56 9.70
C ALA A 86 -7.51 -12.29 11.18
N PRO A 87 -7.11 -13.17 12.11
CA PRO A 87 -7.37 -12.96 13.53
C PRO A 87 -6.84 -11.61 14.04
N GLY A 88 -7.75 -10.77 14.55
CA GLY A 88 -7.43 -9.44 15.04
C GLY A 88 -7.44 -8.33 13.98
N LEU A 89 -7.83 -8.62 12.74
CA LEU A 89 -8.01 -7.63 11.67
C LEU A 89 -9.45 -7.68 11.12
N THR A 90 -9.91 -6.58 10.53
CA THR A 90 -11.14 -6.60 9.73
C THR A 90 -10.88 -7.26 8.38
N LEU A 91 -11.95 -7.62 7.66
CA LEU A 91 -11.82 -8.10 6.28
C LEU A 91 -11.14 -7.05 5.40
N ALA A 92 -11.54 -5.78 5.52
CA ALA A 92 -10.98 -4.67 4.76
C ALA A 92 -9.47 -4.50 4.98
N GLU A 93 -9.03 -4.57 6.25
CA GLU A 93 -7.61 -4.50 6.60
C GLU A 93 -6.85 -5.72 6.06
N THR A 94 -7.44 -6.92 6.16
CA THR A 94 -6.81 -8.16 5.69
C THR A 94 -6.59 -8.14 4.18
N ILE A 95 -7.62 -7.82 3.39
CA ILE A 95 -7.47 -7.77 1.92
C ILE A 95 -6.52 -6.67 1.46
N SER A 96 -6.45 -5.55 2.19
CA SER A 96 -5.50 -4.46 1.92
C SER A 96 -4.06 -4.90 2.22
N LEU A 97 -3.82 -5.56 3.35
CA LEU A 97 -2.52 -6.14 3.69
C LEU A 97 -2.07 -7.17 2.64
N HIS A 98 -2.95 -8.09 2.24
CA HIS A 98 -2.64 -9.07 1.19
C HIS A 98 -2.36 -8.41 -0.15
N TYR A 99 -3.12 -7.39 -0.54
CA TYR A 99 -2.82 -6.63 -1.75
C TYR A 99 -1.42 -6.00 -1.67
N SER A 100 -1.11 -5.31 -0.58
CA SER A 100 0.19 -4.66 -0.37
C SER A 100 1.36 -5.66 -0.34
N MET A 101 1.19 -6.87 0.23
CA MET A 101 2.20 -7.93 0.18
C MET A 101 2.40 -8.49 -1.23
N ASN A 102 1.30 -8.79 -1.93
CA ASN A 102 1.36 -9.40 -3.26
C ASN A 102 1.84 -8.43 -4.34
N GLU A 103 1.55 -7.14 -4.22
CA GLU A 103 1.66 -6.19 -5.33
C GLU A 103 2.46 -4.93 -5.05
N GLU A 104 2.69 -4.58 -3.78
CA GLU A 104 3.39 -3.36 -3.40
C GLU A 104 4.73 -3.63 -2.71
N MET A 105 5.23 -4.87 -2.81
CA MET A 105 6.50 -5.32 -2.23
C MET A 105 6.57 -5.00 -0.73
N THR A 106 5.49 -5.30 -0.01
CA THR A 106 5.42 -5.10 1.44
C THR A 106 6.02 -6.30 2.13
N LEU A 107 7.24 -6.15 2.63
CA LEU A 107 8.03 -7.24 3.21
C LEU A 107 8.10 -7.19 4.73
N THR A 108 7.80 -6.03 5.33
CA THR A 108 7.84 -5.83 6.78
C THR A 108 6.58 -5.15 7.30
N PRO A 109 6.23 -5.30 8.59
CA PRO A 109 5.09 -4.60 9.18
C PRO A 109 5.24 -3.07 9.10
N VAL A 110 6.48 -2.57 9.12
CA VAL A 110 6.80 -1.15 8.94
C VAL A 110 6.46 -0.70 7.52
N ASP A 111 6.73 -1.49 6.49
CA ASP A 111 6.32 -1.15 5.12
C ASP A 111 4.82 -0.89 5.04
N TYR A 112 4.02 -1.77 5.66
CA TYR A 112 2.59 -1.66 5.62
C TYR A 112 2.05 -0.50 6.47
N LEU A 113 2.38 -0.48 7.76
CA LEU A 113 1.76 0.42 8.75
C LEU A 113 2.28 1.87 8.65
N LEU A 114 3.47 2.07 8.09
CA LEU A 114 4.07 3.40 7.92
C LEU A 114 4.07 3.90 6.48
N ARG A 115 4.29 3.02 5.48
CA ARG A 115 4.55 3.45 4.10
C ARG A 115 3.42 3.16 3.12
N ARG A 116 2.64 2.09 3.31
CA ARG A 116 1.50 1.74 2.44
C ARG A 116 0.17 2.25 2.97
N THR A 117 0.09 2.46 4.27
CA THR A 117 -1.09 2.99 4.95
C THR A 117 -0.72 4.19 5.82
N ASN A 118 -1.76 4.86 6.33
CA ASN A 118 -1.63 6.04 7.18
C ASN A 118 -1.69 5.70 8.70
N HIS A 119 -1.62 4.41 9.06
CA HIS A 119 -1.81 3.93 10.42
C HIS A 119 -0.86 4.61 11.42
N LEU A 120 0.45 4.58 11.16
CA LEU A 120 1.42 5.04 12.16
C LEU A 120 1.42 6.57 12.36
N LEU A 121 1.29 7.35 11.29
CA LEU A 121 1.45 8.81 11.34
C LEU A 121 0.14 9.59 11.51
N PHE A 122 -0.98 9.07 11.02
CA PHE A 122 -2.25 9.81 11.00
C PHE A 122 -3.40 9.09 11.72
N HIS A 123 -3.28 7.79 11.99
CA HIS A 123 -4.23 7.03 12.82
C HIS A 123 -3.51 6.38 14.01
N HIS A 124 -2.56 7.11 14.60
CA HIS A 124 -1.67 6.59 15.63
C HIS A 124 -2.44 6.01 16.84
N ASP A 125 -3.56 6.63 17.21
CA ASP A 125 -4.39 6.21 18.34
C ASP A 125 -4.97 4.80 18.18
N THR A 126 -5.03 4.27 16.96
CA THR A 126 -5.57 2.94 16.64
C THR A 126 -4.49 1.93 16.24
N ILE A 127 -3.20 2.30 16.30
CA ILE A 127 -2.10 1.42 15.87
C ILE A 127 -2.04 0.13 16.69
N ASP A 128 -2.37 0.21 17.99
CA ASP A 128 -2.33 -0.92 18.91
C ASP A 128 -3.41 -1.96 18.60
N ASP A 129 -4.52 -1.53 17.99
CA ASP A 129 -5.63 -2.41 17.60
C ASP A 129 -5.23 -3.33 16.43
N VAL A 130 -4.36 -2.85 15.53
CA VAL A 130 -4.02 -3.56 14.29
C VAL A 130 -2.64 -4.19 14.29
N LYS A 131 -1.66 -3.64 15.02
CA LYS A 131 -0.24 -4.04 14.88
C LYS A 131 0.01 -5.53 15.07
N LYS A 132 -0.66 -6.13 16.07
CA LYS A 132 -0.50 -7.57 16.38
C LYS A 132 -1.12 -8.45 15.29
N GLY A 133 -2.29 -8.07 14.77
CA GLY A 133 -2.94 -8.78 13.68
C GLY A 133 -2.09 -8.77 12.42
N VAL A 134 -1.53 -7.60 12.06
CA VAL A 134 -0.63 -7.45 10.91
C VAL A 134 0.62 -8.31 11.05
N ILE A 135 1.32 -8.25 12.19
CA ILE A 135 2.53 -9.07 12.41
C ILE A 135 2.23 -10.56 12.25
N ASN A 136 1.14 -11.03 12.88
CA ASN A 136 0.80 -12.45 12.83
C ASN A 136 0.40 -12.90 11.43
N GLU A 137 -0.35 -12.08 10.70
CA GLU A 137 -0.78 -12.41 9.35
C GLU A 137 0.39 -12.40 8.36
N MET A 138 1.30 -11.43 8.49
CA MET A 138 2.54 -11.42 7.71
C MET A 138 3.44 -12.61 8.05
N ALA A 139 3.57 -12.96 9.34
CA ALA A 139 4.33 -14.14 9.76
C ALA A 139 3.75 -15.44 9.17
N ARG A 140 2.42 -15.56 9.13
CA ARG A 140 1.73 -16.68 8.49
C ARG A 140 1.95 -16.71 6.98
N TYR A 141 1.86 -15.56 6.33
CA TYR A 141 1.98 -15.44 4.87
C TYR A 141 3.41 -15.72 4.39
N PHE A 142 4.42 -15.19 5.07
CA PHE A 142 5.84 -15.37 4.72
C PHE A 142 6.51 -16.56 5.41
N GLU A 143 5.76 -17.35 6.18
CA GLU A 143 6.26 -18.51 6.93
C GLU A 143 7.45 -18.15 7.85
N TRP A 144 7.34 -17.03 8.58
CA TRP A 144 8.38 -16.59 9.50
C TRP A 144 8.58 -17.57 10.65
N SER A 145 9.83 -17.72 11.09
CA SER A 145 10.14 -18.35 12.36
C SER A 145 9.69 -17.48 13.53
N ASP A 146 9.63 -18.05 14.73
CA ASP A 146 9.33 -17.28 15.94
C ASP A 146 10.35 -16.17 16.17
N GLU A 147 11.63 -16.42 15.87
CA GLU A 147 12.70 -15.42 15.98
C GLU A 147 12.50 -14.25 15.00
N GLU A 148 12.14 -14.53 13.74
CA GLU A 148 11.89 -13.48 12.76
C GLU A 148 10.64 -12.68 13.14
N ARG A 149 9.57 -13.35 13.57
CA ARG A 149 8.36 -12.67 14.07
C ARG A 149 8.68 -11.73 15.23
N GLU A 150 9.49 -12.18 16.19
CA GLU A 150 9.93 -11.35 17.32
C GLU A 150 10.80 -10.18 16.86
N ALA A 151 11.72 -10.40 15.92
CA ALA A 151 12.55 -9.35 15.34
C ALA A 151 11.71 -8.28 14.64
N GLN A 152 10.73 -8.68 13.82
CA GLN A 152 9.82 -7.76 13.14
C GLN A 152 8.92 -7.00 14.13
N ALA A 153 8.41 -7.69 15.16
CA ALA A 153 7.62 -7.06 16.22
C ALA A 153 8.43 -6.00 16.97
N LYS A 154 9.68 -6.32 17.34
CA LYS A 154 10.60 -5.38 17.97
C LYS A 154 10.88 -4.18 17.07
N LYS A 155 11.16 -4.42 15.79
CA LYS A 155 11.46 -3.35 14.83
C LYS A 155 10.28 -2.40 14.63
N LEU A 156 9.07 -2.93 14.55
CA LEU A 156 7.86 -2.12 14.50
C LEU A 156 7.70 -1.29 15.77
N GLN A 157 7.90 -1.88 16.96
CA GLN A 157 7.77 -1.15 18.22
C GLN A 157 8.80 -0.02 18.34
N GLU A 158 10.06 -0.25 17.97
CA GLU A 158 11.09 0.80 17.91
C GLU A 158 10.66 1.97 17.00
N THR A 159 10.02 1.67 15.88
CA THR A 159 9.54 2.68 14.91
C THR A 159 8.36 3.48 15.47
N ILE A 160 7.45 2.82 16.18
CA ILE A 160 6.33 3.47 16.89
C ILE A 160 6.88 4.38 17.98
N ASP A 161 7.79 3.89 18.81
CA ASP A 161 8.40 4.63 19.92
C ASP A 161 9.13 5.89 19.43
N GLU A 162 9.87 5.78 18.33
CA GLU A 162 10.53 6.91 17.66
C GLU A 162 9.51 7.96 17.21
N ALA A 163 8.44 7.54 16.53
CA ALA A 163 7.39 8.44 16.05
C ALA A 163 6.61 9.11 17.20
N SER A 164 6.41 8.39 18.31
CA SER A 164 5.77 8.91 19.54
C SER A 164 6.71 9.74 20.42
N LEU A 165 7.97 9.91 20.00
CA LEU A 165 9.02 10.65 20.71
C LEU A 165 9.16 10.19 22.18
N THR A 166 9.06 8.89 22.43
CA THR A 166 9.06 8.34 23.81
C THR A 166 10.36 8.66 24.56
N TYR A 167 11.48 8.79 23.86
CA TYR A 167 12.77 9.18 24.44
C TYR A 167 12.82 10.62 24.98
N LEU A 168 11.81 11.45 24.69
CA LEU A 168 11.66 12.80 25.23
C LEU A 168 10.74 12.87 26.46
N LYS A 169 10.08 11.76 26.83
CA LYS A 169 9.17 11.67 27.98
C LYS A 169 9.89 11.13 29.20
#